data_AF-A0AAU1E9A1-F1
#
_entry.id   AF-A0AAU1E9A1-F1
#
_cell.length_a   1.000
_cell.length_b   1.000
_cell.length_c   1.000
_cell.angle_alpha   90.00
_cell.angle_beta   90.00
_cell.angle_gamma   90.00
#
_symmetry.space_group_name_H-M   'P 1'
#
loop_
_entity.id
_entity.type
_entity.pdbx_description
1 polymer ?
#
loop_
_entity_poly.entity_id
_entity_poly.type
_entity_poly.pdbx_seq_one_letter_code
_entity_poly.pdbx_strand_id
1 'polypeptide(L)'
;MPPKDGKVEVRLEALRALRRGELPAVTAEALRLWREGHQPVDIRVRRAYLRNDKLESVEDERKPLPMEQRPLAARMITPKGVALKLHLMLLFAAQCSAKPGRAWKNPYPVEPTPESDHSWVGLTATIARYRGPGIQGASVATNKRRQVTEALKKLEGLNLIRPTKGPGRGRQGFDLLHESGKSTPAAGVPYTVPTDAELFVQVPREFFTEGWLYVLTTSEIAALLMWLDALKYDGMLTADPSLFVTRVTSAVRQGAYGLGREAYETHQQLDAFQLLDVLRPEKRHYDGRWQEFAQDSSDLACHRVALTPNGFSRDAGEVVQEVLQRRDALGDWSRPPNAPRRYWTIKLNKPKPDDGTK
;
A
#
# COMPACT_ATOMS: atom_id res chain seq x y z
N MET A 1 -7.70 25.88 -21.30
CA MET A 1 -7.43 24.47 -20.96
C MET A 1 -6.34 24.43 -19.90
N PRO A 2 -6.52 23.74 -18.77
CA PRO A 2 -5.43 23.53 -17.82
C PRO A 2 -4.30 22.74 -18.51
N PRO A 3 -3.02 23.00 -18.17
CA PRO A 3 -1.90 22.28 -18.75
C PRO A 3 -2.02 20.78 -18.42
N LYS A 4 -1.86 19.92 -19.44
CA LYS A 4 -1.90 18.46 -19.26
C LYS A 4 -0.80 18.01 -18.29
N ASP A 5 -1.18 17.26 -17.27
CA ASP A 5 -0.24 16.66 -16.32
C ASP A 5 0.34 15.39 -16.95
N GLY A 6 1.53 15.49 -17.56
CA GLY A 6 2.18 14.36 -18.23
C GLY A 6 2.42 13.14 -17.32
N LYS A 7 2.39 13.29 -15.99
CA LYS A 7 2.46 12.14 -15.06
C LYS A 7 1.18 11.30 -15.08
N VAL A 8 0.02 11.92 -15.22
CA VAL A 8 -1.29 11.24 -15.27
C VAL A 8 -1.42 10.45 -16.56
N GLU A 9 -1.04 11.04 -17.70
CA GLU A 9 -1.05 10.37 -19.00
C GLU A 9 -0.16 9.11 -19.00
N VAL A 10 1.09 9.24 -18.54
CA VAL A 10 2.01 8.10 -18.43
C VAL A 10 1.45 6.99 -17.52
N ARG A 11 0.81 7.37 -16.40
CA ARG A 11 0.18 6.41 -15.49
C ARG A 11 -1.03 5.73 -16.12
N LEU A 12 -1.87 6.46 -16.85
CA LEU A 12 -3.03 5.93 -17.55
C LEU A 12 -2.62 4.95 -18.66
N GLU A 13 -1.60 5.28 -19.45
CA GLU A 13 -1.03 4.36 -20.44
C GLU A 13 -0.49 3.08 -19.80
N ALA A 14 0.28 3.23 -18.72
CA ALA A 14 0.83 2.12 -17.96
C ALA A 14 -0.27 1.20 -17.43
N LEU A 15 -1.35 1.76 -16.89
CA LEU A 15 -2.51 1.01 -16.42
C LEU A 15 -3.20 0.28 -17.57
N ARG A 16 -3.46 0.96 -18.70
CA ARG A 16 -4.06 0.32 -19.88
C ARG A 16 -3.24 -0.85 -20.40
N ALA A 17 -1.91 -0.72 -20.42
CA ALA A 17 -1.01 -1.81 -20.79
C ALA A 17 -1.09 -2.96 -19.79
N LEU A 18 -1.14 -2.67 -18.49
CA LEU A 18 -1.26 -3.67 -17.44
C LEU A 18 -2.58 -4.43 -17.54
N ARG A 19 -3.71 -3.72 -17.76
CA ARG A 19 -5.06 -4.31 -17.89
C ARG A 19 -5.20 -5.23 -19.10
N ARG A 20 -4.61 -4.86 -20.24
CA ARG A 20 -4.60 -5.70 -21.45
C ARG A 20 -3.59 -6.86 -21.39
N GLY A 21 -2.65 -6.79 -20.44
CA GLY A 21 -1.56 -7.74 -20.30
C GLY A 21 -1.68 -8.55 -19.02
N GLU A 22 -0.83 -8.23 -18.04
CA GLU A 22 -0.61 -9.11 -16.89
C GLU A 22 -1.68 -9.03 -15.80
N LEU A 23 -2.46 -7.94 -15.70
CA LEU A 23 -3.39 -7.75 -14.57
C LEU A 23 -4.40 -8.90 -14.42
N PRO A 24 -5.12 -9.33 -15.48
CA PRO A 24 -6.11 -10.40 -15.34
C PRO A 24 -5.48 -11.75 -14.94
N ALA A 25 -4.28 -12.03 -15.43
CA ALA A 25 -3.57 -13.27 -15.12
C ALA A 25 -3.11 -13.30 -13.65
N VAL A 26 -2.52 -12.21 -13.15
CA VAL A 26 -2.04 -12.16 -11.77
C VAL A 26 -3.18 -12.14 -10.75
N THR A 27 -4.32 -11.52 -11.07
CA THR A 27 -5.49 -11.51 -10.18
C THR A 27 -6.15 -12.89 -10.14
N ALA A 28 -6.28 -13.56 -11.29
CA ALA A 28 -6.74 -14.94 -11.36
C ALA A 28 -5.82 -15.90 -10.59
N GLU A 29 -4.50 -15.73 -10.71
CA GLU A 29 -3.51 -16.53 -9.98
C GLU A 29 -3.58 -16.30 -8.47
N ALA A 30 -3.69 -15.03 -8.02
CA ALA A 30 -3.86 -14.71 -6.60
C ALA A 30 -5.18 -15.27 -6.04
N LEU A 31 -6.26 -15.23 -6.83
CA LEU A 31 -7.54 -15.82 -6.45
C LEU A 31 -7.47 -17.36 -6.39
N ARG A 32 -6.77 -18.00 -7.34
CA ARG A 32 -6.53 -19.45 -7.32
C ARG A 32 -5.77 -19.86 -6.06
N LEU A 33 -4.66 -19.17 -5.78
CA LEU A 33 -3.85 -19.37 -4.57
C LEU A 33 -4.68 -19.26 -3.28
N TRP A 34 -5.56 -18.28 -3.20
CA TRP A 34 -6.47 -18.12 -2.06
C TRP A 34 -7.47 -19.27 -1.95
N ARG A 35 -8.10 -19.67 -3.06
CA ARG A 35 -9.10 -20.73 -3.12
C ARG A 35 -8.54 -22.09 -2.70
N GLU A 36 -7.32 -22.39 -3.12
CA GLU A 36 -6.62 -23.66 -2.82
C GLU A 36 -6.05 -23.70 -1.39
N GLY A 37 -5.88 -22.54 -0.75
CA GLY A 37 -5.36 -22.41 0.61
C GLY A 37 -6.42 -22.35 1.72
N HIS A 38 -6.06 -21.72 2.84
CA HIS A 38 -6.91 -21.50 4.01
C HIS A 38 -7.96 -20.40 3.86
N GLN A 39 -8.01 -19.73 2.71
CA GLN A 39 -9.00 -18.68 2.40
C GLN A 39 -9.13 -17.59 3.47
N PRO A 40 -8.02 -16.93 3.91
CA PRO A 40 -8.11 -15.84 4.88
C PRO A 40 -8.98 -14.69 4.34
N VAL A 41 -9.87 -14.15 5.18
CA VAL A 41 -10.68 -12.97 4.82
C VAL A 41 -9.79 -11.72 4.73
N ASP A 42 -8.83 -11.60 5.63
CA ASP A 42 -7.84 -10.54 5.66
C ASP A 42 -6.42 -11.10 5.81
N ILE A 43 -5.47 -10.38 5.24
CA ILE A 43 -4.04 -10.60 5.44
C ILE A 43 -3.56 -9.70 6.57
N ARG A 44 -2.95 -10.30 7.58
CA ARG A 44 -2.39 -9.61 8.74
C ARG A 44 -1.00 -9.09 8.41
N VAL A 45 -0.79 -7.79 8.53
CA VAL A 45 0.54 -7.18 8.33
C VAL A 45 0.96 -6.55 9.66
N ARG A 46 2.09 -6.99 10.23
CA ARG A 46 2.53 -6.50 11.54
C ARG A 46 2.74 -5.00 11.57
N ARG A 47 2.40 -4.37 12.68
CA ARG A 47 2.53 -2.93 12.87
C ARG A 47 3.97 -2.43 12.71
N ALA A 48 4.95 -3.19 13.22
CA ALA A 48 6.38 -2.89 13.09
C ALA A 48 6.89 -2.84 11.63
N TYR A 49 6.18 -3.45 10.68
CA TYR A 49 6.50 -3.33 9.26
C TYR A 49 6.17 -1.93 8.72
N LEU A 50 5.16 -1.30 9.28
CA LEU A 50 4.55 -0.05 8.82
C LEU A 50 5.06 1.17 9.59
N ARG A 51 5.37 0.98 10.87
CA ARG A 51 5.56 2.05 11.84
C ARG A 51 6.70 1.73 12.80
N ASN A 52 7.49 2.75 13.16
CA ASN A 52 8.48 2.70 14.22
C ASN A 52 7.77 2.65 15.59
N ASP A 53 8.34 1.88 16.53
CA ASP A 53 7.80 1.78 17.90
C ASP A 53 7.87 3.12 18.64
N LYS A 54 8.91 3.92 18.34
CA LYS A 54 9.08 5.28 18.88
C LYS A 54 8.88 6.29 17.77
N LEU A 55 8.29 7.43 18.13
CA LEU A 55 8.17 8.56 17.24
C LEU A 55 9.55 9.20 17.07
N GLU A 56 10.14 9.07 15.89
CA GLU A 56 11.41 9.72 15.57
C GLU A 56 11.21 11.22 15.39
N SER A 57 12.18 12.01 15.87
CA SER A 57 12.17 13.45 15.67
C SER A 57 12.52 13.78 14.21
N VAL A 58 11.86 14.79 13.64
CA VAL A 58 12.08 15.23 12.26
C VAL A 58 12.43 16.70 12.30
N GLU A 59 13.65 17.03 11.87
CA GLU A 59 14.17 18.40 11.90
C GLU A 59 13.45 19.33 10.91
N ASP A 60 13.05 18.81 9.75
CA ASP A 60 12.36 19.55 8.70
C ASP A 60 11.24 18.71 8.12
N GLU A 61 10.00 19.16 8.27
CA GLU A 61 8.82 18.46 7.75
C GLU A 61 8.82 18.25 6.22
N ARG A 62 9.69 18.96 5.49
CA ARG A 62 9.87 18.79 4.05
C ARG A 62 10.84 17.66 3.72
N LYS A 63 11.63 17.20 4.69
CA LYS A 63 12.62 16.13 4.54
C LYS A 63 12.16 14.91 5.33
N PRO A 64 11.68 13.85 4.67
CA PRO A 64 11.35 12.61 5.38
C PRO A 64 12.58 12.04 6.08
N LEU A 65 12.37 11.21 7.12
CA LEU A 65 13.43 10.53 7.87
C LEU A 65 14.52 9.93 6.95
N PRO A 66 15.78 9.84 7.38
CA PRO A 66 16.80 9.03 6.72
C PRO A 66 16.29 7.61 6.43
N MET A 67 16.69 7.04 5.30
CA MET A 67 16.14 5.76 4.82
C MET A 67 16.27 4.64 5.85
N GLU A 68 17.37 4.61 6.59
CA GLU A 68 17.73 3.60 7.59
C GLU A 68 16.84 3.68 8.84
N GLN A 69 16.32 4.87 9.13
CA GLN A 69 15.43 5.15 10.26
C GLN A 69 13.95 4.97 9.91
N ARG A 70 13.63 4.72 8.63
CA ARG A 70 12.25 4.47 8.19
C ARG A 70 11.82 3.03 8.50
N PRO A 71 10.53 2.80 8.76
CA PRO A 71 9.96 1.47 8.77
C PRO A 71 10.18 0.73 7.44
N LEU A 72 10.17 -0.60 7.48
CA LEU A 72 10.47 -1.46 6.33
C LEU A 72 9.60 -1.16 5.10
N ALA A 73 8.29 -0.94 5.27
CA ALA A 73 7.39 -0.59 4.18
C ALA A 73 7.83 0.71 3.47
N ALA A 74 8.17 1.75 4.23
CA ALA A 74 8.61 3.04 3.71
C ALA A 74 9.97 2.96 3.01
N ARG A 75 10.85 2.02 3.42
CA ARG A 75 12.14 1.74 2.77
C ARG A 75 12.03 1.13 1.37
N MET A 76 10.85 0.64 1.02
CA MET A 76 10.56 0.04 -0.28
C MET A 76 9.77 0.96 -1.22
N ILE A 77 9.51 2.21 -0.81
CA ILE A 77 8.93 3.23 -1.70
C ILE A 77 10.01 3.72 -2.65
N THR A 78 10.14 3.03 -3.79
CA THR A 78 11.04 3.44 -4.87
C THR A 78 10.26 3.62 -6.18
N PRO A 79 10.68 4.56 -7.05
CA PRO A 79 10.07 4.73 -8.36
C PRO A 79 10.13 3.43 -9.16
N LYS A 80 8.98 2.96 -9.65
CA LYS A 80 8.85 1.71 -10.44
C LYS A 80 9.32 0.45 -9.69
N GLY A 81 9.51 0.51 -8.36
CA GLY A 81 9.90 -0.63 -7.55
C GLY A 81 8.78 -1.65 -7.40
N VAL A 82 9.13 -2.94 -7.46
CA VAL A 82 8.20 -4.05 -7.22
C VAL A 82 8.43 -4.75 -5.88
N ALA A 83 9.43 -4.35 -5.10
CA ALA A 83 9.80 -4.99 -3.82
C ALA A 83 8.66 -4.94 -2.78
N LEU A 84 8.05 -3.77 -2.55
CA LEU A 84 6.90 -3.65 -1.64
C LEU A 84 5.74 -4.56 -2.06
N LYS A 85 5.42 -4.56 -3.36
CA LYS A 85 4.33 -5.35 -3.91
C LYS A 85 4.60 -6.85 -3.79
N LEU A 86 5.80 -7.28 -4.16
CA LEU A 86 6.25 -8.66 -4.04
C LEU A 86 6.23 -9.12 -2.58
N HIS A 87 6.69 -8.31 -1.63
CA HIS A 87 6.66 -8.68 -0.22
C HIS A 87 5.25 -8.81 0.32
N LEU A 88 4.33 -7.90 -0.03
CA LEU A 88 2.93 -8.05 0.36
C LEU A 88 2.31 -9.31 -0.25
N MET A 89 2.62 -9.65 -1.50
CA MET A 89 2.17 -10.89 -2.13
C MET A 89 2.78 -12.15 -1.47
N LEU A 90 4.03 -12.07 -0.99
CA LEU A 90 4.66 -13.11 -0.18
C LEU A 90 3.91 -13.33 1.13
N LEU A 91 3.53 -12.26 1.82
CA LEU A 91 2.71 -12.34 3.05
C LEU A 91 1.33 -12.94 2.77
N PHE A 92 0.68 -12.53 1.67
CA PHE A 92 -0.60 -13.10 1.22
C PHE A 92 -0.48 -14.60 0.96
N ALA A 93 0.52 -15.02 0.19
CA ALA A 93 0.78 -16.42 -0.11
C ALA A 93 1.03 -17.24 1.17
N ALA A 94 1.89 -16.74 2.06
CA ALA A 94 2.21 -17.40 3.31
C ALA A 94 0.96 -17.59 4.19
N GLN A 95 0.05 -16.63 4.22
CA GLN A 95 -1.20 -16.70 4.98
C GLN A 95 -2.31 -17.52 4.30
N CYS A 96 -2.25 -17.68 2.97
CA CYS A 96 -3.06 -18.68 2.28
C CYS A 96 -2.55 -20.10 2.60
N SER A 97 -1.25 -20.30 2.78
CA SER A 97 -0.67 -21.63 3.02
C SER A 97 -0.55 -22.03 4.50
N ALA A 98 -0.63 -21.09 5.45
CA ALA A 98 -0.41 -21.37 6.87
C ALA A 98 -1.41 -20.65 7.78
N LYS A 99 -1.76 -21.30 8.90
CA LYS A 99 -2.61 -20.74 9.95
C LYS A 99 -1.83 -19.76 10.86
N PRO A 100 -2.51 -18.86 11.61
CA PRO A 100 -1.88 -18.02 12.62
C PRO A 100 -0.92 -18.78 13.55
N GLY A 101 0.25 -18.18 13.81
CA GLY A 101 1.33 -18.74 14.62
C GLY A 101 2.17 -19.83 13.92
N ARG A 102 1.82 -20.26 12.72
CA ARG A 102 2.58 -21.27 11.96
C ARG A 102 3.53 -20.60 10.97
N ALA A 103 4.68 -21.24 10.78
CA ALA A 103 5.65 -20.86 9.76
C ALA A 103 5.23 -21.37 8.38
N TRP A 104 5.54 -20.60 7.35
CA TRP A 104 5.39 -21.03 5.97
C TRP A 104 6.68 -21.68 5.49
N LYS A 105 6.62 -22.98 5.18
CA LYS A 105 7.82 -23.81 4.98
C LYS A 105 8.34 -23.84 3.55
N ASN A 106 7.46 -23.67 2.56
CA ASN A 106 7.79 -23.89 1.16
C ASN A 106 7.37 -22.68 0.30
N PRO A 107 8.20 -21.63 0.24
CA PRO A 107 7.98 -20.54 -0.71
C PRO A 107 7.99 -21.04 -2.15
N TYR A 108 7.11 -20.49 -2.98
CA TYR A 108 7.02 -20.85 -4.39
C TYR A 108 8.33 -20.57 -5.14
N PRO A 109 8.61 -21.29 -6.23
CA PRO A 109 9.74 -20.98 -7.09
C PRO A 109 9.55 -19.64 -7.82
N VAL A 110 10.65 -19.05 -8.30
CA VAL A 110 10.56 -17.80 -9.08
C VAL A 110 9.84 -18.01 -10.41
N GLU A 111 10.14 -19.12 -11.08
CA GLU A 111 9.50 -19.56 -12.32
C GLU A 111 8.72 -20.85 -12.03
N PRO A 112 7.64 -21.15 -12.79
CA PRO A 112 6.90 -22.40 -12.61
C PRO A 112 7.81 -23.62 -12.76
N THR A 113 7.56 -24.66 -11.98
CA THR A 113 8.25 -25.96 -12.09
C THR A 113 7.22 -27.07 -12.23
N PRO A 114 7.61 -28.28 -12.68
CA PRO A 114 6.67 -29.42 -12.74
C PRO A 114 5.99 -29.75 -11.40
N GLU A 115 6.61 -29.37 -10.27
CA GLU A 115 6.12 -29.61 -8.92
C GLU A 115 5.28 -28.46 -8.35
N SER A 116 5.27 -27.28 -9.00
CA SER A 116 4.55 -26.11 -8.53
C SER A 116 4.13 -25.21 -9.70
N ASP A 117 2.82 -25.18 -9.97
CA ASP A 117 2.22 -24.29 -10.94
C ASP A 117 2.26 -22.82 -10.49
N HIS A 118 2.28 -22.57 -9.18
CA HIS A 118 2.48 -21.24 -8.63
C HIS A 118 3.93 -20.77 -8.77
N SER A 119 4.12 -19.50 -9.12
CA SER A 119 5.44 -18.88 -9.19
C SER A 119 5.42 -17.38 -8.92
N TRP A 120 6.55 -16.82 -8.48
CA TRP A 120 6.64 -15.37 -8.24
C TRP A 120 6.50 -14.53 -9.50
N VAL A 121 6.96 -15.04 -10.64
CA VAL A 121 6.70 -14.41 -11.95
C VAL A 121 5.20 -14.49 -12.29
N GLY A 122 4.52 -15.61 -12.02
CA GLY A 122 3.07 -15.73 -12.23
C GLY A 122 2.24 -14.80 -11.34
N LEU A 123 2.68 -14.61 -10.09
CA LEU A 123 1.96 -13.80 -9.10
C LEU A 123 2.27 -12.31 -9.15
N THR A 124 3.33 -11.86 -9.84
CA THR A 124 3.74 -10.44 -9.88
C THR A 124 3.35 -9.79 -11.19
N ALA A 125 2.76 -8.59 -11.16
CA ALA A 125 2.49 -7.80 -12.37
C ALA A 125 3.59 -6.76 -12.61
N THR A 126 4.09 -6.65 -13.83
CA THR A 126 5.10 -5.66 -14.22
C THR A 126 4.74 -4.93 -15.51
N ILE A 127 5.11 -3.65 -15.62
CA ILE A 127 5.01 -2.90 -16.88
C ILE A 127 6.35 -3.03 -17.59
N ALA A 128 6.55 -4.10 -18.35
CA ALA A 128 7.74 -4.27 -19.18
C ALA A 128 7.59 -3.44 -20.47
N ARG A 129 8.22 -2.26 -20.54
CA ARG A 129 8.34 -1.51 -21.80
C ARG A 129 9.62 -1.93 -22.53
N TYR A 130 9.49 -2.41 -23.77
CA TYR A 130 10.59 -2.63 -24.71
C TYR A 130 10.92 -1.29 -25.41
N ARG A 131 12.21 -0.92 -25.52
CA ARG A 131 12.68 0.36 -26.10
C ARG A 131 13.86 0.18 -27.08
N GLY A 132 13.72 -0.59 -28.16
CA GLY A 132 14.76 -0.62 -29.21
C GLY A 132 14.42 -1.50 -30.42
N PRO A 133 15.13 -1.40 -31.56
CA PRO A 133 15.00 -2.35 -32.65
C PRO A 133 16.02 -3.49 -32.48
N GLY A 134 15.57 -4.73 -32.24
CA GLY A 134 16.45 -5.89 -32.07
C GLY A 134 15.87 -6.99 -31.15
N ILE A 135 15.42 -8.10 -31.75
CA ILE A 135 14.93 -9.34 -31.11
C ILE A 135 13.73 -9.14 -30.17
N GLN A 136 12.52 -9.06 -30.76
CA GLN A 136 11.23 -8.96 -30.07
C GLN A 136 10.98 -10.02 -28.97
N GLY A 137 11.64 -11.19 -29.07
CA GLY A 137 11.48 -12.33 -28.15
C GLY A 137 12.46 -12.36 -26.97
N ALA A 138 13.41 -11.42 -26.87
CA ALA A 138 14.25 -11.28 -25.68
C ALA A 138 13.52 -10.41 -24.64
N SER A 139 12.64 -11.02 -23.86
CA SER A 139 11.17 -10.90 -23.99
C SER A 139 10.65 -10.16 -22.76
N VAL A 140 9.42 -9.67 -22.78
CA VAL A 140 8.66 -9.23 -21.60
C VAL A 140 8.91 -10.14 -20.38
N ALA A 141 8.93 -11.46 -20.58
CA ALA A 141 9.24 -12.46 -19.56
C ALA A 141 10.65 -12.31 -18.93
N THR A 142 11.68 -12.04 -19.76
CA THR A 142 13.05 -11.78 -19.26
C THR A 142 13.12 -10.51 -18.42
N ASN A 143 12.46 -9.44 -18.87
CA ASN A 143 12.40 -8.19 -18.12
C ASN A 143 11.67 -8.35 -16.79
N LYS A 144 10.55 -9.07 -16.81
CA LYS A 144 9.76 -9.40 -15.62
C LYS A 144 10.57 -10.21 -14.61
N ARG A 145 11.22 -11.29 -15.06
CA ARG A 145 12.09 -12.11 -14.23
C ARG A 145 13.23 -11.30 -13.61
N ARG A 146 13.83 -10.37 -14.38
CA ARG A 146 14.83 -9.44 -13.85
C ARG A 146 14.23 -8.56 -12.75
N GLN A 147 13.05 -7.97 -12.96
CA GLN A 147 12.40 -7.14 -11.95
C GLN A 147 12.08 -7.90 -10.66
N VAL A 148 11.56 -9.14 -10.78
CA VAL A 148 11.34 -10.02 -9.61
C VAL A 148 12.65 -10.33 -8.90
N THR A 149 13.72 -10.65 -9.65
CA THR A 149 15.04 -10.94 -9.08
C THR A 149 15.63 -9.74 -8.34
N GLU A 150 15.54 -8.53 -8.92
CA GLU A 150 16.00 -7.30 -8.26
C GLU A 150 15.17 -6.96 -7.02
N ALA A 151 13.86 -7.25 -7.04
CA ALA A 151 13.05 -7.14 -5.83
C ALA A 151 13.47 -8.14 -4.76
N LEU A 152 13.73 -9.41 -5.10
CA LEU A 152 14.26 -10.39 -4.15
C LEU A 152 15.58 -9.93 -3.53
N LYS A 153 16.52 -9.40 -4.34
CA LYS A 153 17.76 -8.81 -3.81
C LYS A 153 17.50 -7.65 -2.85
N LYS A 154 16.52 -6.79 -3.16
CA LYS A 154 16.13 -5.70 -2.26
C LYS A 154 15.54 -6.23 -0.95
N LEU A 155 14.72 -7.29 -0.99
CA LEU A 155 14.15 -7.93 0.19
C LEU A 155 15.23 -8.62 1.04
N GLU A 156 16.21 -9.26 0.39
CA GLU A 156 17.38 -9.84 1.06
C GLU A 156 18.17 -8.77 1.79
N GLY A 157 18.47 -7.63 1.13
CA GLY A 157 19.16 -6.50 1.76
C GLY A 157 18.38 -5.81 2.89
N LEU A 158 17.07 -6.07 3.00
CA LEU A 158 16.21 -5.63 4.10
C LEU A 158 15.99 -6.72 5.16
N ASN A 159 16.65 -7.88 5.04
CA ASN A 159 16.46 -9.06 5.88
C ASN A 159 14.99 -9.53 5.96
N LEU A 160 14.25 -9.39 4.86
CA LEU A 160 12.88 -9.88 4.71
C LEU A 160 12.82 -11.27 4.08
N ILE A 161 13.91 -11.71 3.44
CA ILE A 161 14.10 -13.07 2.96
C ILE A 161 15.52 -13.53 3.25
N ARG A 162 15.74 -14.85 3.30
CA ARG A 162 17.07 -15.46 3.34
C ARG A 162 17.23 -16.47 2.21
N PRO A 163 18.13 -16.26 1.23
CA PRO A 163 18.40 -17.28 0.22
C PRO A 163 18.86 -18.61 0.82
N THR A 164 18.32 -19.73 0.35
CA THR A 164 18.67 -21.06 0.85
C THR A 164 19.95 -21.62 0.22
N LYS A 165 20.40 -21.05 -0.91
CA LYS A 165 21.60 -21.48 -1.66
C LYS A 165 22.80 -20.54 -1.49
N GLY A 166 22.74 -19.62 -0.54
CA GLY A 166 23.78 -18.62 -0.25
C GLY A 166 23.43 -17.20 -0.75
N PRO A 167 24.18 -16.18 -0.29
CA PRO A 167 23.86 -14.77 -0.53
C PRO A 167 23.68 -14.42 -2.02
N GLY A 168 22.70 -13.57 -2.33
CA GLY A 168 22.37 -13.12 -3.68
C GLY A 168 21.70 -14.18 -4.56
N ARG A 169 21.49 -15.40 -4.07
CA ARG A 169 20.88 -16.52 -4.83
C ARG A 169 19.41 -16.75 -4.51
N GLY A 170 18.68 -15.72 -4.07
CA GLY A 170 17.25 -15.83 -3.74
C GLY A 170 16.38 -16.39 -4.88
N ARG A 171 16.79 -16.25 -6.14
CA ARG A 171 16.08 -16.89 -7.27
C ARG A 171 16.03 -18.41 -7.21
N GLN A 172 16.99 -19.05 -6.55
CA GLN A 172 17.11 -20.51 -6.42
C GLN A 172 16.35 -21.06 -5.20
N GLY A 173 15.65 -20.19 -4.46
CA GLY A 173 14.96 -20.51 -3.22
C GLY A 173 15.38 -19.58 -2.09
N PHE A 174 14.43 -19.30 -1.21
CA PHE A 174 14.62 -18.46 -0.03
C PHE A 174 13.61 -18.83 1.05
N ASP A 175 13.94 -18.53 2.30
CA ASP A 175 13.00 -18.53 3.41
C ASP A 175 12.44 -17.12 3.59
N LEU A 176 11.14 -17.02 3.84
CA LEU A 176 10.51 -15.75 4.23
C LEU A 176 10.86 -15.44 5.69
N LEU A 177 11.31 -14.22 5.95
CA LEU A 177 11.68 -13.77 7.29
C LEU A 177 10.62 -12.84 7.87
N HIS A 178 10.63 -12.74 9.19
CA HIS A 178 9.70 -11.94 9.96
C HIS A 178 9.82 -10.44 9.62
N GLU A 179 8.70 -9.81 9.30
CA GLU A 179 8.61 -8.44 8.78
C GLU A 179 8.70 -7.35 9.86
N SER A 180 9.15 -7.69 11.07
CA SER A 180 9.28 -6.75 12.20
C SER A 180 10.59 -5.95 12.21
N GLY A 181 11.50 -6.25 11.28
CA GLY A 181 12.84 -5.65 11.27
C GLY A 181 13.80 -6.26 12.31
N LYS A 182 13.37 -7.26 13.08
CA LYS A 182 14.22 -7.98 14.05
C LYS A 182 15.25 -8.91 13.39
N SER A 183 15.07 -9.24 12.12
CA SER A 183 16.01 -10.09 11.38
C SER A 183 17.29 -9.33 11.03
N THR A 184 18.43 -10.00 11.20
CA THR A 184 19.75 -9.53 10.81
C THR A 184 20.39 -10.47 9.78
N PRO A 185 21.46 -10.06 9.09
CA PRO A 185 22.18 -10.96 8.18
C PRO A 185 22.74 -12.21 8.88
N ALA A 186 23.14 -12.09 10.15
CA ALA A 186 23.71 -13.20 10.94
C ALA A 186 22.63 -14.08 11.58
N ALA A 187 21.50 -13.50 11.95
CA ALA A 187 20.40 -14.19 12.61
C ALA A 187 19.07 -13.60 12.14
N GLY A 188 18.43 -14.26 11.18
CA GLY A 188 17.07 -13.89 10.77
C GLY A 188 16.01 -14.75 11.46
N VAL A 189 14.91 -14.11 11.79
CA VAL A 189 13.76 -14.72 12.44
C VAL A 189 12.84 -15.26 11.35
N PRO A 190 12.52 -16.57 11.30
CA PRO A 190 11.59 -17.11 10.32
C PRO A 190 10.23 -16.44 10.41
N TYR A 191 9.58 -16.22 9.27
CA TYR A 191 8.23 -15.70 9.24
C TYR A 191 7.24 -16.70 9.85
N THR A 192 6.37 -16.19 10.71
CA THR A 192 5.16 -16.87 11.17
C THR A 192 3.97 -15.97 10.89
N VAL A 193 2.81 -16.56 10.58
CA VAL A 193 1.58 -15.79 10.41
C VAL A 193 1.22 -15.08 11.72
N PRO A 194 0.96 -13.76 11.72
CA PRO A 194 0.66 -13.02 12.94
C PRO A 194 -0.51 -13.60 13.74
N THR A 195 -0.30 -13.76 15.04
CA THR A 195 -1.33 -14.18 16.01
C THR A 195 -2.10 -12.98 16.54
N ASP A 196 -3.22 -13.22 17.24
CA ASP A 196 -4.01 -12.16 17.87
C ASP A 196 -3.30 -11.46 19.04
N ALA A 197 -2.21 -12.04 19.54
CA ALA A 197 -1.36 -11.44 20.57
C ALA A 197 -0.40 -10.37 20.01
N GLU A 198 -0.31 -10.23 18.69
CA GLU A 198 0.61 -9.29 18.03
C GLU A 198 -0.15 -8.05 17.51
N LEU A 199 0.54 -6.92 17.38
CA LEU A 199 -0.01 -5.74 16.73
C LEU A 199 0.10 -5.91 15.20
N PHE A 200 -1.02 -5.82 14.50
CA PHE A 200 -1.10 -5.94 13.04
C PHE A 200 -2.27 -5.12 12.48
N VAL A 201 -2.19 -4.76 11.22
CA VAL A 201 -3.34 -4.27 10.43
C VAL A 201 -3.93 -5.41 9.60
N GLN A 202 -5.21 -5.32 9.29
CA GLN A 202 -5.90 -6.23 8.38
C GLN A 202 -6.01 -5.59 7.00
N VAL A 203 -5.50 -6.29 5.99
CA VAL A 203 -5.62 -5.91 4.58
C VAL A 203 -6.61 -6.89 3.94
N PRO A 204 -7.76 -6.43 3.41
CA PRO A 204 -8.77 -7.32 2.84
C PRO A 204 -8.20 -8.19 1.73
N ARG A 205 -8.64 -9.45 1.59
CA ARG A 205 -8.18 -10.34 0.51
C ARG A 205 -8.35 -9.71 -0.88
N GLU A 206 -9.39 -8.90 -1.06
CA GLU A 206 -9.75 -8.24 -2.31
C GLU A 206 -8.66 -7.26 -2.76
N PHE A 207 -7.85 -6.74 -1.83
CA PHE A 207 -6.67 -5.96 -2.17
C PHE A 207 -5.68 -6.73 -3.08
N PHE A 208 -5.60 -8.05 -2.89
CA PHE A 208 -4.74 -8.95 -3.65
C PHE A 208 -5.46 -9.55 -4.85
N THR A 209 -6.75 -9.94 -4.69
CA THR A 209 -7.50 -10.66 -5.74
C THR A 209 -8.16 -9.74 -6.76
N GLU A 210 -8.49 -8.49 -6.42
CA GLU A 210 -9.13 -7.54 -7.34
C GLU A 210 -8.13 -6.56 -7.99
N GLY A 211 -6.83 -6.79 -7.81
CA GLY A 211 -5.76 -6.08 -8.53
C GLY A 211 -5.26 -4.78 -7.90
N TRP A 212 -5.80 -4.36 -6.73
CA TRP A 212 -5.40 -3.12 -6.05
C TRP A 212 -3.90 -3.04 -5.78
N LEU A 213 -3.28 -4.15 -5.35
CA LEU A 213 -1.83 -4.25 -5.14
C LEU A 213 -1.01 -3.79 -6.36
N TYR A 214 -1.51 -4.05 -7.57
CA TYR A 214 -0.76 -3.80 -8.80
C TYR A 214 -1.07 -2.45 -9.45
N VAL A 215 -2.30 -1.94 -9.33
CA VAL A 215 -2.71 -0.65 -9.92
C VAL A 215 -2.34 0.57 -9.07
N LEU A 216 -2.19 0.38 -7.76
CA LEU A 216 -1.70 1.42 -6.86
C LEU A 216 -0.18 1.57 -6.98
N THR A 217 0.29 2.80 -6.79
CA THR A 217 1.71 3.12 -6.62
C THR A 217 2.21 2.65 -5.26
N THR A 218 3.52 2.50 -5.09
CA THR A 218 4.12 2.13 -3.80
C THR A 218 3.83 3.16 -2.70
N SER A 219 3.79 4.45 -3.05
CA SER A 219 3.38 5.53 -2.14
C SER A 219 1.92 5.41 -1.71
N GLU A 220 1.00 5.14 -2.64
CA GLU A 220 -0.42 4.93 -2.32
C GLU A 220 -0.63 3.70 -1.44
N ILE A 221 0.09 2.60 -1.69
CA ILE A 221 0.05 1.41 -0.85
C ILE A 221 0.54 1.72 0.58
N ALA A 222 1.68 2.40 0.70
CA ALA A 222 2.22 2.75 2.02
C ALA A 222 1.29 3.71 2.78
N ALA A 223 0.71 4.70 2.10
CA ALA A 223 -0.28 5.60 2.68
C ALA A 223 -1.56 4.86 3.11
N LEU A 224 -2.05 3.94 2.28
CA LEU A 224 -3.21 3.12 2.62
C LEU A 224 -2.95 2.27 3.87
N LEU A 225 -1.78 1.62 3.96
CA LEU A 225 -1.41 0.83 5.14
C LEU A 225 -1.27 1.69 6.40
N MET A 226 -0.74 2.92 6.27
CA MET A 226 -0.75 3.90 7.35
C MET A 226 -2.18 4.23 7.81
N TRP A 227 -3.11 4.47 6.88
CA TRP A 227 -4.50 4.76 7.23
C TRP A 227 -5.20 3.56 7.88
N LEU A 228 -4.93 2.32 7.44
CA LEU A 228 -5.43 1.12 8.09
C LEU A 228 -4.90 0.97 9.54
N ASP A 229 -3.62 1.29 9.77
CA ASP A 229 -3.04 1.31 11.12
C ASP A 229 -3.68 2.39 12.00
N ALA A 230 -3.76 3.61 11.49
CA ALA A 230 -4.32 4.74 12.22
C ALA A 230 -5.83 4.58 12.48
N LEU A 231 -6.59 3.94 11.58
CA LEU A 231 -7.98 3.58 11.83
C LEU A 231 -8.06 2.54 12.94
N LYS A 232 -7.29 1.45 12.85
CA LYS A 232 -7.37 0.36 13.82
C LYS A 232 -7.01 0.78 15.25
N TYR A 233 -5.99 1.62 15.41
CA TYR A 233 -5.41 1.93 16.73
C TYR A 233 -5.68 3.34 17.24
N ASP A 234 -5.88 4.31 16.33
CA ASP A 234 -6.06 5.73 16.67
C ASP A 234 -7.44 6.25 16.21
N GLY A 235 -8.32 5.35 15.74
CA GLY A 235 -9.64 5.70 15.21
C GLY A 235 -10.63 6.10 16.30
N MET A 236 -11.55 6.99 15.93
CA MET A 236 -12.56 7.53 16.81
C MET A 236 -13.93 7.47 16.13
N LEU A 237 -14.96 7.17 16.91
CA LEU A 237 -16.35 7.30 16.47
C LEU A 237 -16.70 8.79 16.36
N THR A 238 -17.47 9.14 15.34
CA THR A 238 -18.09 10.47 15.25
C THR A 238 -19.44 10.49 15.97
N ALA A 239 -20.13 11.64 15.93
CA ALA A 239 -21.52 11.71 16.39
C ALA A 239 -22.45 10.76 15.61
N ASP A 240 -22.08 10.41 14.38
CA ASP A 240 -22.65 9.28 13.65
C ASP A 240 -21.88 7.99 14.04
N PRO A 241 -22.52 7.03 14.73
CA PRO A 241 -21.86 5.80 15.16
C PRO A 241 -21.50 4.86 14.00
N SER A 242 -22.05 5.09 12.80
CA SER A 242 -21.67 4.35 11.59
C SER A 242 -20.39 4.87 10.95
N LEU A 243 -19.89 6.02 11.41
CA LEU A 243 -18.72 6.69 10.86
C LEU A 243 -17.56 6.64 11.86
N PHE A 244 -16.58 5.80 11.53
CA PHE A 244 -15.33 5.65 12.25
C PHE A 244 -14.20 6.30 11.47
N VAL A 245 -13.54 7.28 12.08
CA VAL A 245 -12.57 8.16 11.41
C VAL A 245 -11.26 8.20 12.15
N THR A 246 -10.18 8.52 11.45
CA THR A 246 -8.88 8.81 12.05
C THR A 246 -8.28 10.08 11.46
N ARG A 247 -7.21 10.59 12.08
CA ARG A 247 -6.34 11.64 11.56
C ARG A 247 -4.88 11.25 11.75
N VAL A 248 -4.03 11.61 10.81
CA VAL A 248 -2.58 11.47 10.96
C VAL A 248 -1.93 12.85 10.82
N THR A 249 -1.20 13.26 11.87
CA THR A 249 -0.47 14.53 11.90
C THR A 249 0.82 14.46 11.09
N SER A 250 1.41 15.60 10.75
CA SER A 250 2.69 15.66 10.03
C SER A 250 3.81 14.96 10.81
N ALA A 251 3.88 15.19 12.13
CA ALA A 251 4.83 14.56 13.02
C ALA A 251 4.69 13.03 13.03
N VAL A 252 3.47 12.50 13.25
CA VAL A 252 3.23 11.05 13.26
C VAL A 252 3.53 10.42 11.91
N ARG A 253 3.08 11.04 10.81
CA ARG A 253 3.35 10.58 9.46
C ARG A 253 4.85 10.38 9.21
N GLN A 254 5.65 11.38 9.56
CA GLN A 254 7.07 11.38 9.24
C GLN A 254 7.87 10.57 10.25
N GLY A 255 7.69 10.85 11.54
CA GLY A 255 8.46 10.22 12.62
C GLY A 255 8.11 8.76 12.87
N ALA A 256 6.84 8.37 12.68
CA ALA A 256 6.41 7.00 12.94
C ALA A 256 6.36 6.16 11.66
N TYR A 257 5.79 6.68 10.57
CA TYR A 257 5.65 5.91 9.31
C TYR A 257 6.78 6.15 8.30
N GLY A 258 7.66 7.14 8.52
CA GLY A 258 8.71 7.47 7.57
C GLY A 258 8.19 8.02 6.24
N LEU A 259 6.95 8.54 6.21
CA LEU A 259 6.28 8.98 4.99
C LEU A 259 6.39 10.50 4.80
N GLY A 260 6.88 10.91 3.63
CA GLY A 260 6.94 12.31 3.24
C GLY A 260 5.58 12.88 2.81
N ARG A 261 5.56 14.18 2.50
CA ARG A 261 4.37 14.89 2.03
C ARG A 261 3.75 14.28 0.77
N GLU A 262 4.56 13.88 -0.21
CA GLU A 262 4.06 13.28 -1.46
C GLU A 262 3.24 12.00 -1.20
N ALA A 263 3.70 11.13 -0.30
CA ALA A 263 2.97 9.93 0.09
C ALA A 263 1.69 10.27 0.87
N TYR A 264 1.71 11.33 1.69
CA TYR A 264 0.49 11.78 2.36
C TYR A 264 -0.58 12.25 1.39
N GLU A 265 -0.20 13.07 0.41
CA GLU A 265 -1.12 13.68 -0.54
C GLU A 265 -1.86 12.64 -1.40
N THR A 266 -1.36 11.39 -1.45
CA THR A 266 -2.07 10.30 -2.13
C THR A 266 -3.44 9.96 -1.53
N HIS A 267 -3.80 10.51 -0.36
CA HIS A 267 -5.15 10.38 0.18
C HIS A 267 -6.21 10.93 -0.79
N GLN A 268 -5.89 11.92 -1.63
CA GLN A 268 -6.83 12.44 -2.64
C GLN A 268 -7.12 11.39 -3.72
N GLN A 269 -6.09 10.68 -4.17
CA GLN A 269 -6.20 9.58 -5.12
C GLN A 269 -6.98 8.43 -4.49
N LEU A 270 -6.64 8.03 -3.26
CA LEU A 270 -7.33 6.96 -2.54
C LEU A 270 -8.82 7.31 -2.29
N ASP A 271 -9.15 8.59 -2.08
CA ASP A 271 -10.52 9.08 -2.02
C ASP A 271 -11.25 9.01 -3.36
N ALA A 272 -10.58 9.42 -4.44
CA ALA A 272 -11.12 9.34 -5.79
C ALA A 272 -11.36 7.89 -6.24
N PHE A 273 -10.46 6.97 -5.86
CA PHE A 273 -10.61 5.51 -6.04
C PHE A 273 -11.68 4.91 -5.11
N GLN A 274 -12.21 5.68 -4.16
CA GLN A 274 -13.20 5.23 -3.17
C GLN A 274 -12.69 4.03 -2.35
N LEU A 275 -11.41 4.07 -1.99
CA LEU A 275 -10.85 3.20 -0.94
C LEU A 275 -10.97 3.88 0.42
N LEU A 276 -10.92 5.20 0.44
CA LEU A 276 -11.03 6.04 1.62
C LEU A 276 -12.14 7.07 1.41
N ASP A 277 -12.78 7.52 2.49
CA ASP A 277 -13.61 8.72 2.54
C ASP A 277 -12.83 9.84 3.24
N VAL A 278 -12.42 10.86 2.49
CA VAL A 278 -11.67 12.01 3.04
C VAL A 278 -12.63 13.12 3.47
N LEU A 279 -12.72 13.34 4.77
CA LEU A 279 -13.46 14.41 5.41
C LEU A 279 -12.55 15.61 5.59
N ARG A 280 -12.85 16.68 4.84
CA ARG A 280 -12.09 17.92 4.89
C ARG A 280 -12.63 18.85 5.98
N PRO A 281 -11.75 19.57 6.69
CA PRO A 281 -12.17 20.65 7.57
C PRO A 281 -12.95 21.72 6.78
N GLU A 282 -14.02 22.25 7.35
CA GLU A 282 -14.99 23.15 6.69
C GLU A 282 -14.33 24.43 6.14
N LYS A 283 -13.30 24.94 6.83
CA LYS A 283 -12.55 26.15 6.43
C LYS A 283 -11.36 25.87 5.50
N ARG A 284 -11.17 24.64 5.00
CA ARG A 284 -10.05 24.30 4.11
C ARG A 284 -10.52 24.24 2.65
N HIS A 285 -9.93 25.09 1.81
CA HIS A 285 -10.17 25.13 0.37
C HIS A 285 -9.68 23.86 -0.34
N TYR A 286 -10.19 23.62 -1.56
CA TYR A 286 -9.81 22.48 -2.41
C TYR A 286 -8.32 22.51 -2.82
N ASP A 287 -7.71 23.69 -2.86
CA ASP A 287 -6.27 23.91 -3.12
C ASP A 287 -5.38 23.70 -1.88
N GLY A 288 -5.99 23.37 -0.74
CA GLY A 288 -5.32 23.11 0.53
C GLY A 288 -5.10 24.35 1.41
N ARG A 289 -5.46 25.56 0.96
CA ARG A 289 -5.37 26.80 1.73
C ARG A 289 -6.48 26.89 2.79
N TRP A 290 -6.24 27.64 3.86
CA TRP A 290 -7.21 27.88 4.92
C TRP A 290 -7.91 29.22 4.73
N GLN A 291 -9.21 29.23 4.96
CA GLN A 291 -9.98 30.44 5.16
C GLN A 291 -9.71 30.94 6.58
N GLU A 292 -9.21 32.18 6.71
CA GLU A 292 -8.98 32.88 8.00
C GLU A 292 -8.03 32.11 8.96
N PHE A 293 -6.77 31.92 8.57
CA PHE A 293 -5.78 31.27 9.41
C PHE A 293 -5.57 32.03 10.74
N ALA A 294 -5.91 31.39 11.86
CA ALA A 294 -5.61 31.85 13.22
C ALA A 294 -4.72 30.82 13.93
N GLN A 295 -3.74 31.30 14.69
CA GLN A 295 -2.62 30.55 15.25
C GLN A 295 -3.04 29.40 16.21
N ASP A 296 -4.25 29.47 16.77
CA ASP A 296 -4.81 28.52 17.76
C ASP A 296 -5.68 27.38 17.16
N SER A 297 -5.67 27.15 15.86
CA SER A 297 -6.53 26.12 15.22
C SER A 297 -5.95 24.69 15.22
N SER A 298 -5.36 24.27 16.36
CA SER A 298 -4.60 23.01 16.51
C SER A 298 -5.40 21.73 16.21
N ASP A 299 -6.71 21.73 16.43
CA ASP A 299 -7.54 20.53 16.28
C ASP A 299 -8.23 20.35 14.93
N LEU A 300 -8.05 21.28 13.99
CA LEU A 300 -8.73 21.24 12.70
C LEU A 300 -7.79 21.13 11.49
N ALA A 301 -6.47 21.07 11.68
CA ALA A 301 -5.48 21.15 10.60
C ALA A 301 -5.37 19.90 9.67
N CYS A 302 -5.79 18.72 10.12
CA CYS A 302 -5.63 17.46 9.38
C CYS A 302 -6.95 16.99 8.77
N HIS A 303 -6.89 16.44 7.55
CA HIS A 303 -8.02 15.70 6.99
C HIS A 303 -8.34 14.52 7.91
N ARG A 304 -9.62 14.27 8.11
CA ARG A 304 -10.08 13.02 8.72
C ARG A 304 -10.37 12.02 7.62
N VAL A 305 -10.14 10.75 7.90
CA VAL A 305 -10.27 9.68 6.93
C VAL A 305 -11.10 8.57 7.53
N ALA A 306 -12.06 8.05 6.78
CA ALA A 306 -12.74 6.79 7.03
C ALA A 306 -12.42 5.78 5.91
N LEU A 307 -12.61 4.49 6.17
CA LEU A 307 -12.52 3.46 5.15
C LEU A 307 -13.83 3.40 4.36
N THR A 308 -13.77 3.37 3.03
CA THR A 308 -14.98 3.18 2.23
C THR A 308 -15.46 1.73 2.35
N PRO A 309 -16.71 1.48 2.77
CA PRO A 309 -17.27 0.13 2.84
C PRO A 309 -17.21 -0.55 1.46
N ASN A 310 -16.74 -1.80 1.42
CA ASN A 310 -16.59 -2.58 0.19
C ASN A 310 -15.74 -1.89 -0.91
N GLY A 311 -14.91 -0.90 -0.54
CA GLY A 311 -14.10 -0.15 -1.51
C GLY A 311 -13.20 -1.05 -2.36
N PHE A 312 -12.71 -2.15 -1.77
CA PHE A 312 -11.82 -3.12 -2.40
C PHE A 312 -12.51 -4.17 -3.28
N SER A 313 -13.82 -4.40 -3.15
CA SER A 313 -14.50 -5.51 -3.83
C SER A 313 -14.76 -5.29 -5.33
N ARG A 314 -14.26 -4.20 -5.88
CA ARG A 314 -14.45 -3.80 -7.28
C ARG A 314 -13.16 -4.05 -8.06
N ASP A 315 -13.29 -4.24 -9.37
CA ASP A 315 -12.13 -4.33 -10.27
C ASP A 315 -11.29 -3.04 -10.16
N ALA A 316 -10.10 -3.18 -9.59
CA ALA A 316 -9.23 -2.04 -9.33
C ALA A 316 -8.75 -1.37 -10.62
N GLY A 317 -8.59 -2.15 -11.69
CA GLY A 317 -8.18 -1.64 -12.99
C GLY A 317 -9.22 -0.71 -13.60
N GLU A 318 -10.50 -1.07 -13.53
CA GLU A 318 -11.61 -0.24 -13.98
C GLU A 318 -11.72 1.05 -13.19
N VAL A 319 -11.76 0.96 -11.86
CA VAL A 319 -11.92 2.11 -10.98
C VAL A 319 -10.78 3.11 -11.16
N VAL A 320 -9.52 2.65 -11.14
CA VAL A 320 -8.36 3.53 -11.28
C VAL A 320 -8.31 4.11 -12.69
N GLN A 321 -8.66 3.35 -13.74
CA GLN A 321 -8.66 3.87 -15.10
C GLN A 321 -9.67 4.99 -15.27
N GLU A 322 -10.90 4.81 -14.78
CA GLU A 322 -11.94 5.83 -14.85
C GLU A 322 -11.50 7.12 -14.16
N VAL A 323 -10.94 7.01 -12.95
CA VAL A 323 -10.46 8.17 -12.18
C VAL A 323 -9.30 8.87 -12.88
N LEU A 324 -8.35 8.12 -13.46
CA LEU A 324 -7.24 8.73 -14.21
C LEU A 324 -7.71 9.43 -15.49
N GLN A 325 -8.71 8.87 -16.20
CA GLN A 325 -9.31 9.52 -17.37
C GLN A 325 -10.01 10.82 -16.99
N ARG A 326 -10.74 10.84 -15.87
CA ARG A 326 -11.36 12.06 -15.33
C ARG A 326 -10.32 13.09 -14.93
N ARG A 327 -9.26 12.68 -14.23
CA ARG A 327 -8.16 13.54 -13.81
C ARG A 327 -7.47 14.19 -15.02
N ASP A 328 -7.25 13.42 -16.08
CA ASP A 328 -6.68 13.91 -17.34
C ASP A 328 -7.59 14.94 -18.04
N ALA A 329 -8.91 14.73 -17.99
CA ALA A 329 -9.90 15.61 -18.62
C ALA A 329 -10.22 16.89 -17.81
N LEU A 330 -10.39 16.76 -16.49
CA LEU A 330 -10.92 17.81 -15.61
C LEU A 330 -9.84 18.50 -14.77
N GLY A 331 -8.66 17.89 -14.64
CA GLY A 331 -7.56 18.47 -13.87
C GLY A 331 -7.78 18.45 -12.35
N ASP A 332 -8.72 17.64 -11.84
CA ASP A 332 -8.98 17.42 -10.41
C ASP A 332 -9.01 15.91 -10.04
N TRP A 333 -8.75 15.60 -8.77
CA TRP A 333 -8.98 14.25 -8.23
C TRP A 333 -10.41 14.20 -7.71
N SER A 334 -11.33 13.72 -8.55
CA SER A 334 -12.75 13.65 -8.24
C SER A 334 -13.26 12.21 -8.33
N ARG A 335 -14.22 11.88 -7.45
CA ARG A 335 -14.95 10.61 -7.53
C ARG A 335 -15.85 10.58 -8.77
N PRO A 336 -16.11 9.39 -9.33
CA PRO A 336 -17.23 9.16 -10.24
C PRO A 336 -18.56 9.76 -9.69
N PRO A 337 -19.44 10.32 -10.53
CA PRO A 337 -20.65 11.03 -10.11
C PRO A 337 -21.69 10.08 -9.50
N ASN A 338 -21.64 8.79 -9.86
CA ASN A 338 -22.48 7.75 -9.29
C ASN A 338 -21.85 7.09 -8.06
N ALA A 339 -20.68 7.56 -7.62
CA ALA A 339 -20.05 7.07 -6.39
C ALA A 339 -20.91 7.48 -5.19
N PRO A 340 -21.33 6.54 -4.32
CA PRO A 340 -22.02 6.91 -3.10
C PRO A 340 -21.12 7.82 -2.26
N ARG A 341 -21.55 9.06 -2.04
CA ARG A 341 -20.94 9.97 -1.06
C ARG A 341 -21.68 9.81 0.24
N ARG A 342 -21.17 9.00 1.16
CA ARG A 342 -21.86 8.78 2.45
C ARG A 342 -21.83 9.99 3.38
N TYR A 343 -20.77 10.81 3.35
CA TYR A 343 -20.49 11.70 4.49
C TYR A 343 -20.28 13.18 4.14
N TRP A 344 -20.66 13.62 2.93
CA TRP A 344 -20.43 15.01 2.49
C TRP A 344 -21.29 16.05 3.22
N THR A 345 -22.37 15.63 3.89
CA THR A 345 -23.28 16.48 4.67
C THR A 345 -22.96 16.53 6.17
N ILE A 346 -22.01 15.73 6.66
CA ILE A 346 -21.73 15.64 8.10
C ILE A 346 -20.85 16.80 8.53
N LYS A 347 -21.42 17.72 9.32
CA LYS A 347 -20.67 18.73 10.04
C LYS A 347 -19.92 18.06 11.20
N LEU A 348 -18.60 18.15 11.20
CA LEU A 348 -17.79 17.72 12.32
C LEU A 348 -18.04 18.69 13.49
N ASN A 349 -18.69 18.21 14.55
CA ASN A 349 -18.85 19.02 15.77
C ASN A 349 -17.48 19.43 16.32
N LYS A 350 -17.36 20.70 16.74
CA LYS A 350 -16.19 21.18 17.48
C LYS A 350 -16.04 20.32 18.75
N PRO A 351 -14.84 19.85 19.11
CA PRO A 351 -14.63 19.36 20.46
C PRO A 351 -15.03 20.47 21.44
N LYS A 352 -15.77 20.12 22.50
CA LYS A 352 -16.00 21.05 23.60
C LYS A 352 -14.62 21.41 24.18
N PRO A 353 -14.32 22.69 24.44
CA PRO A 353 -13.12 23.04 25.18
C PRO A 353 -13.14 22.30 26.51
N ASP A 354 -11.99 21.76 26.91
CA ASP A 354 -11.80 21.20 28.25
C ASP A 354 -12.18 22.27 29.27
N ASP A 355 -13.28 22.05 29.98
CA ASP A 355 -13.57 22.78 31.22
C ASP A 355 -12.62 22.25 32.31
N GLY A 356 -11.39 22.74 32.28
CA GLY A 356 -10.26 22.23 33.07
C GLY A 356 -9.48 23.34 33.78
N THR A 357 -10.15 23.97 34.75
CA THR A 357 -9.63 24.54 36.02
C THR A 357 -8.50 25.59 36.03
N LYS A 358 -8.84 26.73 36.65
CA LYS A 358 -7.92 27.69 37.27
C LYS A 358 -7.20 27.11 38.48
#